data_AF-A0A2V8UPR9-F1
#
_entry.id   AF-A0A2V8UPR9-F1
#
_cell.length_a   1.000
_cell.length_b   1.000
_cell.length_c   1.000
_cell.angle_alpha   90.00
_cell.angle_beta   90.00
_cell.angle_gamma   90.00
#
_symmetry.space_group_name_H-M   'P 1'
#
loop_
_entity.id
_entity.type
_entity.pdbx_description
1 polymer ?
#
loop_
_entity_poly.entity_id
_entity_poly.type
_entity_poly.pdbx_seq_one_letter_code
_entity_poly.pdbx_strand_id
1 'polypeptide(L)'
;MYFYSSRELDAHVKVAFPHGLITEWYPQAEYEVYQRSRSNGSVRRLAANLNGIDTSLRSLTGGIEWKSIKVQPDFSPPLPIESGMSRYYAARATDATPITVGDQHEKFLFYRGVGRFPVPLSVRLTGDGKIVVENRGHDSVPTAILFENRGGRLGYRNAGAIEDAVTLDAPSLDGSFAVLRQDLEAALVAQGLFPREAQAMVETWRDSWFEEGSRLIYIVPSRTIDAVLPLQVEPVPSQTARVFVGRIELVTPETKLAVEEAIAKGDWSTINRYERFLDPILKRISSENPLKASQVERVRQSIHRSLGTRKCR
;
A
#
# COMPACT_ATOMS: atom_id res chain seq x y z
N MET A 1 -9.94 5.65 7.68
CA MET A 1 -11.22 6.33 7.37
C MET A 1 -11.45 7.38 8.42
N TYR A 2 -11.52 8.64 8.02
CA TYR A 2 -11.74 9.78 8.90
C TYR A 2 -13.23 10.14 8.93
N PHE A 3 -13.69 10.71 10.05
CA PHE A 3 -15.04 11.26 10.18
C PHE A 3 -14.95 12.77 10.41
N TYR A 4 -15.88 13.52 9.84
CA TYR A 4 -16.03 14.94 10.09
C TYR A 4 -17.49 15.19 10.42
N SER A 5 -17.75 15.65 11.63
CA SER A 5 -19.08 16.02 12.09
C SER A 5 -18.98 17.20 13.05
N SER A 6 -19.91 18.15 12.94
CA SER A 6 -20.04 19.26 13.89
C SER A 6 -20.92 18.91 15.10
N ARG A 7 -21.45 17.69 15.16
CA ARG A 7 -22.29 17.20 16.26
C ARG A 7 -21.89 15.78 16.64
N GLU A 8 -22.15 15.42 17.89
CA GLU A 8 -22.06 14.03 18.30
C GLU A 8 -23.06 13.16 17.53
N LEU A 9 -22.63 11.98 17.11
CA LEU A 9 -23.49 10.97 16.51
C LEU A 9 -22.90 9.57 16.68
N ASP A 10 -23.78 8.57 16.66
CA ASP A 10 -23.38 7.18 16.50
C ASP A 10 -23.34 6.82 15.01
N ALA A 11 -22.29 6.11 14.62
CA ALA A 11 -22.09 5.60 13.27
C ALA A 11 -21.84 4.08 13.28
N HIS A 12 -22.20 3.46 12.18
CA HIS A 12 -21.95 2.06 11.86
C HIS A 12 -21.23 2.00 10.51
N VAL A 13 -20.14 1.24 10.44
CA VAL A 13 -19.35 1.08 9.21
C VAL A 13 -19.13 -0.39 8.91
N LYS A 14 -19.42 -0.78 7.68
CA LYS A 14 -19.12 -2.12 7.14
C LYS A 14 -18.30 -1.99 5.86
N VAL A 15 -17.20 -2.73 5.79
CA VAL A 15 -16.38 -2.87 4.58
C VAL A 15 -16.37 -4.33 4.16
N ALA A 16 -16.91 -4.62 2.98
CA ALA A 16 -16.78 -5.94 2.37
C ALA A 16 -15.46 -6.04 1.60
N PHE A 17 -14.86 -7.24 1.56
CA PHE A 17 -13.70 -7.53 0.73
C PHE A 17 -13.88 -8.85 -0.03
N PRO A 18 -14.71 -8.86 -1.10
CA PRO A 18 -15.14 -10.08 -1.80
C PRO A 18 -14.00 -10.98 -2.28
N HIS A 19 -12.87 -10.37 -2.67
CA HIS A 19 -11.69 -11.04 -3.23
C HIS A 19 -10.45 -10.86 -2.36
N GLY A 20 -10.63 -10.77 -1.04
CA GLY A 20 -9.53 -10.60 -0.11
C GLY A 20 -9.92 -10.87 1.33
N LEU A 21 -8.96 -10.61 2.22
CA LEU A 21 -9.08 -10.76 3.66
C LEU A 21 -8.60 -9.49 4.33
N ILE A 22 -9.33 -9.05 5.34
CA ILE A 22 -8.86 -8.03 6.27
C ILE A 22 -7.98 -8.74 7.30
N THR A 23 -6.74 -8.29 7.45
CA THR A 23 -5.73 -8.97 8.28
C THR A 23 -5.41 -8.21 9.55
N GLU A 24 -5.54 -6.88 9.52
CA GLU A 24 -5.26 -6.01 10.67
C GLU A 24 -6.18 -4.78 10.64
N TRP A 25 -6.56 -4.31 11.83
CA TRP A 25 -7.45 -3.18 12.01
C TRP A 25 -7.33 -2.59 13.42
N TYR A 26 -7.79 -1.35 13.55
CA TYR A 26 -7.95 -0.64 14.81
C TYR A 26 -8.94 0.52 14.60
N PRO A 27 -9.83 0.87 15.56
CA PRO A 27 -10.18 0.18 16.80
C PRO A 27 -10.77 -1.23 16.60
N GLN A 28 -11.10 -1.92 17.70
CA GLN A 28 -11.72 -3.24 17.75
C GLN A 28 -12.96 -3.29 16.85
N ALA A 29 -13.06 -4.34 16.05
CA ALA A 29 -14.12 -4.54 15.07
C ALA A 29 -14.54 -6.01 15.07
N GLU A 30 -15.74 -6.27 14.54
CA GLU A 30 -16.11 -7.62 14.14
C GLU A 30 -15.53 -7.90 12.75
N TYR A 31 -14.90 -9.06 12.57
CA TYR A 31 -14.40 -9.50 11.28
C TYR A 31 -15.03 -10.83 10.90
N GLU A 32 -15.25 -11.02 9.60
CA GLU A 32 -15.85 -12.23 9.06
C GLU A 32 -15.05 -12.74 7.88
N VAL A 33 -14.87 -14.06 7.84
CA VAL A 33 -14.29 -14.75 6.70
C VAL A 33 -15.25 -15.84 6.25
N TYR A 34 -15.59 -15.82 4.97
CA TYR A 34 -16.44 -16.81 4.34
C TYR A 34 -15.63 -17.59 3.32
N GLN A 35 -15.84 -18.90 3.26
CA GLN A 35 -15.31 -19.75 2.21
C GLN A 35 -16.42 -20.18 1.28
N ARG A 36 -16.20 -19.98 -0.02
CA ARG A 36 -17.05 -20.52 -1.09
C ARG A 36 -16.44 -21.81 -1.63
N SER A 37 -17.22 -22.89 -1.54
CA SER A 37 -16.86 -24.19 -2.12
C SER A 37 -16.79 -24.10 -3.64
N ARG A 38 -15.71 -24.64 -4.22
CA ARG A 38 -15.54 -24.69 -5.68
C ARG A 38 -16.40 -25.75 -6.36
N SER A 39 -16.82 -26.79 -5.64
CA SER A 39 -17.55 -27.92 -6.22
C SER A 39 -19.05 -27.68 -6.33
N ASN A 40 -19.66 -27.03 -5.34
CA ASN A 40 -21.11 -26.83 -5.26
C ASN A 40 -21.51 -25.38 -4.95
N GLY A 41 -20.55 -24.45 -4.85
CA GLY A 41 -20.82 -23.03 -4.62
C GLY A 41 -21.33 -22.66 -3.22
N SER A 42 -21.44 -23.62 -2.29
CA SER A 42 -21.91 -23.35 -0.93
C SER A 42 -20.97 -22.40 -0.20
N VAL A 43 -21.55 -21.54 0.64
CA VAL A 43 -20.80 -20.57 1.45
C VAL A 43 -20.85 -21.01 2.90
N ARG A 44 -19.70 -21.08 3.57
CA ARG A 44 -19.60 -21.33 5.00
C ARG A 44 -18.78 -20.24 5.67
N ARG A 45 -19.22 -19.79 6.86
CA ARG A 45 -18.42 -18.92 7.71
C ARG A 45 -17.29 -19.72 8.33
N LEU A 46 -16.08 -19.15 8.36
CA LEU A 46 -14.91 -19.77 8.95
C LEU A 46 -14.72 -19.30 10.39
N ALA A 47 -14.22 -20.21 11.24
CA ALA A 47 -13.70 -19.86 12.55
C ALA A 47 -12.32 -19.20 12.42
N ALA A 48 -11.83 -18.58 13.50
CA ALA A 48 -10.51 -17.93 13.54
C ALA A 48 -9.34 -18.90 13.23
N ASN A 49 -9.52 -20.20 13.46
CA ASN A 49 -8.53 -21.22 13.12
C ASN A 49 -8.70 -21.68 11.67
N LEU A 50 -7.70 -21.39 10.82
CA LEU A 50 -7.71 -21.70 9.39
C LEU A 50 -7.02 -23.03 9.03
N ASN A 51 -6.72 -23.89 10.00
CA ASN A 51 -6.08 -25.18 9.75
C ASN A 51 -6.97 -26.09 8.88
N GLY A 52 -6.39 -26.67 7.81
CA GLY A 52 -7.09 -27.56 6.89
C GLY A 52 -8.04 -26.87 5.90
N ILE A 53 -8.01 -25.53 5.82
CA ILE A 53 -8.84 -24.74 4.91
C ILE A 53 -8.05 -24.43 3.63
N ASP A 54 -8.68 -24.52 2.46
CA ASP A 54 -8.14 -23.92 1.23
C ASP A 54 -8.06 -22.40 1.41
N THR A 55 -6.85 -21.92 1.71
CA THR A 55 -6.52 -20.51 1.95
C THR A 55 -6.28 -19.72 0.67
N SER A 56 -6.56 -20.30 -0.51
CA SER A 56 -6.48 -19.51 -1.73
C SER A 56 -7.47 -18.34 -1.66
N LEU A 57 -6.99 -17.11 -1.92
CA LEU A 57 -7.85 -15.92 -1.96
C LEU A 57 -8.97 -16.00 -3.01
N ARG A 58 -8.97 -17.00 -3.90
CA ARG A 58 -10.05 -17.24 -4.87
C ARG A 58 -11.31 -17.84 -4.24
N SER A 59 -11.17 -18.50 -3.10
CA SER A 59 -12.27 -19.18 -2.38
C SER A 59 -12.65 -18.47 -1.10
N LEU A 60 -11.96 -17.40 -0.72
CA LEU A 60 -12.18 -16.66 0.52
C LEU A 60 -12.74 -15.26 0.25
N THR A 61 -13.70 -14.85 1.08
CA THR A 61 -14.28 -13.51 1.12
C THR A 61 -14.17 -12.98 2.54
N GLY A 62 -13.59 -11.79 2.69
CA GLY A 62 -13.44 -11.11 3.97
C GLY A 62 -14.46 -9.99 4.14
N GLY A 63 -14.62 -9.54 5.39
CA GLY A 63 -15.35 -8.34 5.74
C GLY A 63 -14.98 -7.88 7.14
N ILE A 64 -15.18 -6.59 7.39
CA ILE A 64 -14.97 -5.96 8.70
C ILE A 64 -16.11 -4.98 9.00
N GLU A 65 -16.55 -4.95 10.25
CA GLU A 65 -17.70 -4.18 10.69
C GLU A 65 -17.46 -3.57 12.07
N TRP A 66 -17.70 -2.26 12.18
CA TRP A 66 -17.72 -1.51 13.43
C TRP A 66 -19.15 -1.09 13.72
N LYS A 67 -19.84 -1.86 14.57
CA LYS A 67 -21.28 -1.71 14.84
C LYS A 67 -21.68 -0.43 15.57
N SER A 68 -20.78 0.10 16.42
CA SER A 68 -21.06 1.27 17.25
C SER A 68 -19.82 2.14 17.36
N ILE A 69 -19.80 3.22 16.60
CA ILE A 69 -18.75 4.23 16.59
C ILE A 69 -19.36 5.52 17.12
N LYS A 70 -18.87 6.04 18.24
CA LYS A 70 -19.23 7.39 18.69
C LYS A 70 -18.32 8.39 18.01
N VAL A 71 -18.87 9.30 17.22
CA VAL A 71 -18.14 10.40 16.57
C VAL A 71 -18.35 11.66 17.44
N GLN A 72 -17.27 12.21 18.00
CA GLN A 72 -17.35 13.18 19.10
C GLN A 72 -16.47 14.42 18.86
N PRO A 73 -17.00 15.53 18.29
CA PRO A 73 -16.19 16.70 17.93
C PRO A 73 -15.57 17.44 19.11
N ASP A 74 -16.24 17.47 20.25
CA ASP A 74 -15.80 18.20 21.44
C ASP A 74 -14.98 17.33 22.42
N PHE A 75 -14.72 16.07 22.04
CA PHE A 75 -13.98 15.12 22.86
C PHE A 75 -12.53 15.00 22.40
N SER A 76 -11.57 15.13 23.33
CA SER A 76 -10.14 14.99 23.06
C SER A 76 -9.51 13.95 23.98
N PRO A 77 -9.73 12.65 23.71
CA PRO A 77 -9.15 11.58 24.52
C PRO A 77 -7.64 11.48 24.31
N PRO A 78 -6.90 10.96 25.30
CA PRO A 78 -5.56 10.45 25.03
C PRO A 78 -5.66 9.32 24.00
N LEU A 79 -4.86 9.41 22.94
CA LEU A 79 -4.80 8.39 21.91
C LEU A 79 -3.71 7.36 22.28
N PRO A 80 -3.90 6.07 21.99
CA PRO A 80 -2.93 5.04 22.34
C PRO A 80 -1.60 5.29 21.63
N ILE A 81 -0.51 5.14 22.38
CA ILE A 81 0.85 5.20 21.86
C ILE A 81 1.55 3.93 22.35
N GLU A 82 1.89 3.06 21.42
CA GLU A 82 2.77 1.91 21.64
C GLU A 82 4.19 2.38 21.98
N SER A 83 4.95 1.55 22.68
CA SER A 83 6.32 1.85 23.11
C SER A 83 7.30 2.03 21.93
N GLY A 84 6.98 1.50 20.76
CA GLY A 84 7.76 1.68 19.53
C GLY A 84 7.35 2.92 18.74
N MET A 85 8.31 3.52 18.03
CA MET A 85 7.98 4.55 17.02
C MET A 85 7.10 3.94 15.93
N SER A 86 5.91 4.50 15.73
CA SER A 86 5.01 4.13 14.63
C SER A 86 4.80 5.30 13.69
N ARG A 87 5.20 5.12 12.43
CA ARG A 87 4.95 6.10 11.35
C ARG A 87 3.46 6.36 11.13
N TYR A 88 2.60 5.43 11.53
CA TYR A 88 1.15 5.57 11.39
C TYR A 88 0.56 6.65 12.31
N TYR A 89 1.28 7.13 13.32
CA TYR A 89 0.81 8.28 14.11
C TYR A 89 0.75 9.58 13.30
N ALA A 90 1.50 9.69 12.19
CA ALA A 90 1.37 10.82 11.27
C ALA A 90 -0.06 10.93 10.70
N ALA A 91 -0.78 9.80 10.55
CA ALA A 91 -2.18 9.76 10.12
C ALA A 91 -3.13 10.51 11.08
N ARG A 92 -2.72 10.78 12.33
CA ARG A 92 -3.51 11.56 13.29
C ARG A 92 -3.47 13.07 13.03
N ALA A 93 -2.55 13.56 12.19
CA ALA A 93 -2.35 14.99 11.90
C ALA A 93 -3.40 15.55 10.91
N THR A 94 -4.68 15.29 11.18
CA THR A 94 -5.85 15.73 10.40
C THR A 94 -6.81 16.54 11.26
N ASP A 95 -7.85 17.11 10.65
CA ASP A 95 -8.94 17.77 11.39
C ASP A 95 -10.11 16.82 11.68
N ALA A 96 -9.89 15.52 11.51
CA ALA A 96 -10.90 14.50 11.73
C ALA A 96 -11.42 14.52 13.17
N THR A 97 -12.74 14.42 13.30
CA THR A 97 -13.45 14.27 14.56
C THR A 97 -13.00 12.96 15.24
N PRO A 98 -12.55 13.00 16.51
CA PRO A 98 -12.22 11.80 17.26
C PRO A 98 -13.41 10.84 17.36
N ILE A 99 -13.07 9.55 17.38
CA ILE A 99 -14.02 8.45 17.48
C ILE A 99 -13.74 7.58 18.69
N THR A 100 -14.80 6.99 19.23
CA THR A 100 -14.74 5.97 20.27
C THR A 100 -15.45 4.70 19.82
N VAL A 101 -14.81 3.56 19.96
CA VAL A 101 -15.40 2.23 19.77
C VAL A 101 -15.15 1.41 21.02
N GLY A 102 -16.21 1.12 21.79
CA GLY A 102 -16.05 0.55 23.13
C GLY A 102 -15.28 1.49 24.05
N ASP A 103 -14.13 1.05 24.53
CA ASP A 103 -13.18 1.82 25.35
C ASP A 103 -11.97 2.34 24.54
N GLN A 104 -11.96 2.13 23.22
CA GLN A 104 -10.85 2.50 22.35
C GLN A 104 -11.11 3.82 21.63
N HIS A 105 -10.09 4.67 21.60
CA HIS A 105 -10.15 6.01 21.02
C HIS A 105 -9.17 6.16 19.86
N GLU A 106 -9.61 6.77 18.77
CA GLU A 106 -8.76 7.08 17.61
C GLU A 106 -9.34 8.27 16.83
N LYS A 107 -8.63 8.78 15.82
CA LYS A 107 -9.16 9.76 14.86
C LYS A 107 -9.68 9.15 13.57
N PHE A 108 -9.53 7.83 13.41
CA PHE A 108 -9.88 7.11 12.19
C PHE A 108 -10.08 5.62 12.43
N LEU A 109 -10.84 4.97 11.55
CA LEU A 109 -10.81 3.51 11.40
C LEU A 109 -9.64 3.13 10.51
N PHE A 110 -8.76 2.28 11.02
CA PHE A 110 -7.68 1.64 10.30
C PHE A 110 -8.08 0.23 9.91
N TYR A 111 -7.80 -0.16 8.67
CA TYR A 111 -7.79 -1.55 8.25
C TYR A 111 -6.77 -1.76 7.14
N ARG A 112 -6.18 -2.94 7.10
CA ARG A 112 -5.39 -3.43 5.96
C ARG A 112 -5.68 -4.90 5.71
N GLY A 113 -5.38 -5.34 4.50
CA GLY A 113 -5.69 -6.67 4.07
C GLY A 113 -4.88 -7.11 2.87
N VAL A 114 -5.10 -8.36 2.47
CA VAL A 114 -4.51 -8.95 1.28
C VAL A 114 -5.62 -9.45 0.36
N GLY A 115 -5.49 -9.20 -0.94
CA GLY A 115 -6.51 -9.56 -1.91
C GLY A 115 -5.93 -9.95 -3.26
N ARG A 116 -6.81 -10.51 -4.10
CA ARG A 116 -6.51 -10.86 -5.49
C ARG A 116 -7.63 -10.37 -6.39
N PHE A 117 -7.40 -9.23 -7.02
CA PHE A 117 -8.34 -8.58 -7.93
C PHE A 117 -7.56 -7.95 -9.10
N PRO A 118 -8.19 -7.69 -10.25
CA PRO A 118 -7.55 -6.95 -11.33
C PRO A 118 -7.20 -5.53 -10.87
N VAL A 119 -5.95 -5.12 -11.09
CA VAL A 119 -5.50 -3.74 -10.87
C VAL A 119 -5.53 -2.98 -12.21
N PRO A 120 -5.79 -1.66 -12.20
CA PRO A 120 -6.02 -0.91 -13.43
C PRO A 120 -4.76 -0.81 -14.29
N LEU A 121 -3.57 -0.69 -13.70
CA LEU A 121 -2.33 -0.52 -14.46
C LEU A 121 -1.54 -1.81 -14.61
N SER A 122 -1.06 -2.05 -15.83
CA SER A 122 0.06 -2.96 -16.11
C SER A 122 1.30 -2.15 -16.46
N VAL A 123 2.45 -2.58 -15.96
CA VAL A 123 3.71 -1.88 -16.19
C VAL A 123 4.73 -2.86 -16.73
N ARG A 124 5.45 -2.47 -17.78
CA ARG A 124 6.49 -3.30 -18.40
C ARG A 124 7.70 -2.45 -18.75
N LEU A 125 8.88 -3.02 -18.55
CA LEU A 125 10.13 -2.42 -18.99
C LEU A 125 10.46 -2.89 -20.41
N THR A 126 10.93 -1.97 -21.24
CA THR A 126 11.47 -2.23 -22.57
C THR A 126 12.96 -2.57 -22.49
N GLY A 127 13.52 -3.09 -23.57
CA GLY A 127 14.95 -3.45 -23.63
C GLY A 127 15.89 -2.24 -23.57
N ASP A 128 15.41 -1.06 -24.00
CA ASP A 128 16.09 0.24 -23.94
C ASP A 128 15.83 1.00 -22.63
N GLY A 129 15.21 0.37 -21.63
CA GLY A 129 15.06 0.93 -20.28
C GLY A 129 13.86 1.88 -20.09
N LYS A 130 12.98 2.02 -21.09
CA LYS A 130 11.73 2.78 -20.95
C LYS A 130 10.67 1.98 -20.19
N ILE A 131 9.72 2.70 -19.60
CA ILE A 131 8.61 2.14 -18.84
C ILE A 131 7.33 2.34 -19.66
N VAL A 132 6.73 1.24 -20.10
CA VAL A 132 5.40 1.25 -20.72
C VAL A 132 4.36 0.98 -19.64
N VAL A 133 3.44 1.90 -19.47
CA VAL A 133 2.31 1.81 -18.56
C VAL A 133 1.04 1.70 -19.39
N GLU A 134 0.29 0.63 -19.20
CA GLU A 134 -0.99 0.36 -19.87
C GLU A 134 -2.11 0.40 -18.83
N ASN A 135 -3.15 1.18 -19.10
CA ASN A 135 -4.41 1.09 -18.40
C ASN A 135 -5.23 -0.08 -18.98
N ARG A 136 -5.52 -1.05 -18.13
CA ARG A 136 -6.37 -2.22 -18.39
C ARG A 136 -7.69 -2.13 -17.63
N GLY A 137 -7.91 -1.03 -16.92
CA GLY A 137 -9.20 -0.69 -16.32
C GLY A 137 -10.15 -0.08 -17.34
N HIS A 138 -11.39 0.13 -16.92
CA HIS A 138 -12.41 0.81 -17.73
C HIS A 138 -12.36 2.33 -17.58
N ASP A 139 -11.92 2.81 -16.42
CA ASP A 139 -11.85 4.22 -16.09
C ASP A 139 -10.41 4.74 -16.27
N SER A 140 -10.28 6.00 -16.67
CA SER A 140 -8.99 6.69 -16.70
C SER A 140 -8.35 6.68 -15.30
N VAL A 141 -7.05 6.36 -15.24
CA VAL A 141 -6.27 6.56 -14.02
C VAL A 141 -6.00 8.05 -13.86
N PRO A 142 -6.40 8.72 -12.74
CA PRO A 142 -6.34 10.18 -12.64
C PRO A 142 -4.93 10.78 -12.67
N THR A 143 -3.96 10.04 -12.14
CA THR A 143 -2.56 10.46 -12.07
C THR A 143 -1.67 9.25 -11.86
N ALA A 144 -0.52 9.23 -12.54
CA ALA A 144 0.59 8.35 -12.24
C ALA A 144 1.92 9.12 -12.20
N ILE A 145 2.81 8.70 -11.31
CA ILE A 145 4.12 9.28 -11.08
C ILE A 145 5.15 8.16 -11.12
N LEU A 146 6.09 8.26 -12.05
CA LEU A 146 7.28 7.40 -12.07
C LEU A 146 8.31 8.02 -11.11
N PHE A 147 8.70 7.28 -10.08
CA PHE A 147 9.66 7.71 -9.07
C PHE A 147 10.91 6.84 -9.11
N GLU A 148 12.07 7.44 -8.85
CA GLU A 148 13.31 6.74 -8.55
C GLU A 148 14.09 7.43 -7.43
N ASN A 149 14.70 6.63 -6.55
CA ASN A 149 15.71 7.08 -5.60
C ASN A 149 16.91 6.14 -5.66
N ARG A 150 18.10 6.70 -5.86
CA ARG A 150 19.35 5.95 -5.94
C ARG A 150 20.42 6.62 -5.09
N GLY A 151 20.82 5.98 -4.00
CA GLY A 151 21.82 6.53 -3.09
C GLY A 151 21.48 7.91 -2.53
N GLY A 152 20.19 8.18 -2.32
CA GLY A 152 19.68 9.47 -1.83
C GLY A 152 19.43 10.51 -2.92
N ARG A 153 19.85 10.26 -4.16
CA ARG A 153 19.49 11.10 -5.30
C ARG A 153 18.16 10.65 -5.86
N LEU A 154 17.17 11.54 -5.84
CA LEU A 154 15.82 11.23 -6.28
C LEU A 154 15.47 11.92 -7.60
N GLY A 155 14.55 11.31 -8.33
CA GLY A 155 13.98 11.83 -9.56
C GLY A 155 12.54 11.35 -9.71
N TYR A 156 11.70 12.15 -10.37
CA TYR A 156 10.37 11.68 -10.73
C TYR A 156 9.87 12.29 -12.05
N ARG A 157 8.90 11.62 -12.67
CA ARG A 157 8.13 12.13 -13.80
C ARG A 157 6.65 12.00 -13.50
N ASN A 158 5.91 13.10 -13.64
CA ASN A 158 4.47 13.07 -13.61
C ASN A 158 3.96 12.68 -15.01
N ALA A 159 3.23 11.57 -15.09
CA ALA A 159 2.62 11.10 -16.34
C ALA A 159 1.22 11.70 -16.54
N GLY A 160 0.66 12.38 -15.52
CA GLY A 160 -0.72 12.84 -15.53
C GLY A 160 -1.71 11.68 -15.60
N ALA A 161 -2.88 11.95 -16.16
CA ALA A 161 -3.91 10.94 -16.36
C ALA A 161 -3.49 9.92 -17.43
N ILE A 162 -3.85 8.66 -17.22
CA ILE A 162 -3.60 7.57 -18.18
C ILE A 162 -4.95 6.99 -18.60
N GLU A 163 -5.36 7.32 -19.84
CA GLU A 163 -6.56 6.77 -20.47
C GLU A 163 -6.28 5.35 -20.99
N ASP A 164 -5.33 5.21 -21.92
CA ASP A 164 -4.99 3.92 -22.55
C ASP A 164 -3.58 3.45 -22.19
N ALA A 165 -2.56 4.20 -22.60
CA ALA A 165 -1.17 3.85 -22.34
C ALA A 165 -0.24 5.06 -22.44
N VAL A 166 0.91 4.99 -21.75
CA VAL A 166 1.99 5.98 -21.84
C VAL A 166 3.34 5.28 -21.78
N THR A 167 4.32 5.80 -22.51
CA THR A 167 5.72 5.38 -22.38
C THR A 167 6.51 6.49 -21.70
N LEU A 168 7.22 6.14 -20.63
CA LEU A 168 7.99 7.05 -19.80
C LEU A 168 9.47 6.70 -19.88
N ASP A 169 10.30 7.72 -20.08
CA ASP A 169 11.74 7.60 -19.86
C ASP A 169 12.05 7.61 -18.35
N ALA A 170 13.20 7.07 -17.96
CA ALA A 170 13.67 7.21 -16.59
C ALA A 170 13.78 8.69 -16.18
N PRO A 171 13.46 9.04 -14.91
CA PRO A 171 13.63 10.41 -14.43
C PRO A 171 15.12 10.76 -14.27
N SER A 172 15.45 12.05 -14.42
CA SER A 172 16.75 12.57 -13.96
C SER A 172 16.79 12.56 -12.43
N LEU A 173 17.94 12.22 -11.85
CA LEU A 173 18.12 12.11 -10.39
C LEU A 173 18.64 13.42 -9.78
N ASP A 174 17.92 14.50 -10.08
CA ASP A 174 18.14 15.89 -9.63
C ASP A 174 16.86 16.52 -9.05
N GLY A 175 15.84 15.70 -8.79
CA GLY A 175 14.56 16.12 -8.23
C GLY A 175 14.62 16.45 -6.74
N SER A 176 13.56 17.10 -6.25
CA SER A 176 13.37 17.45 -4.85
C SER A 176 12.16 16.72 -4.26
N PHE A 177 12.34 16.11 -3.09
CA PHE A 177 11.25 15.45 -2.38
C PHE A 177 10.16 16.45 -1.98
N ALA A 178 10.52 17.70 -1.68
CA ALA A 178 9.55 18.73 -1.33
C ALA A 178 8.59 19.02 -2.49
N VAL A 179 9.10 19.06 -3.72
CA VAL A 179 8.28 19.29 -4.92
C VAL A 179 7.44 18.05 -5.23
N LEU A 180 8.03 16.85 -5.19
CA LEU A 180 7.27 15.59 -5.34
C LEU A 180 6.12 15.49 -4.33
N ARG A 181 6.39 15.86 -3.07
CA ARG A 181 5.40 15.89 -2.00
C ARG A 181 4.25 16.84 -2.34
N GLN A 182 4.56 18.06 -2.77
CA GLN A 182 3.54 19.05 -3.17
C GLN A 182 2.67 18.52 -4.32
N ASP A 183 3.28 17.94 -5.35
CA ASP A 183 2.55 17.38 -6.50
C ASP A 183 1.64 16.22 -6.09
N LEU A 184 2.14 15.31 -5.25
CA LEU A 184 1.37 14.16 -4.77
C LEU A 184 0.22 14.61 -3.83
N GLU A 185 0.48 15.55 -2.92
CA GLU A 185 -0.55 16.12 -2.05
C GLU A 185 -1.64 16.83 -2.86
N ALA A 186 -1.26 17.62 -3.87
CA ALA A 186 -2.20 18.28 -4.78
C ALA A 186 -3.05 17.25 -5.56
N ALA A 187 -2.43 16.18 -6.07
CA ALA A 187 -3.14 15.10 -6.75
C ALA A 187 -4.15 14.41 -5.81
N LEU A 188 -3.79 14.17 -4.55
CA LEU A 188 -4.69 13.58 -3.55
C LEU A 188 -5.87 14.49 -3.20
N VAL A 189 -5.62 15.80 -3.04
CA VAL A 189 -6.68 16.79 -2.79
C VAL A 189 -7.62 16.90 -3.98
N ALA A 190 -7.10 16.85 -5.21
CA ALA A 190 -7.92 16.84 -6.43
C ALA A 190 -8.88 15.62 -6.50
N GLN A 191 -8.61 14.56 -5.74
CA GLN A 191 -9.47 13.37 -5.64
C GLN A 191 -10.42 13.41 -4.43
N GLY A 192 -10.46 14.54 -3.71
CA GLY A 192 -11.42 14.79 -2.64
C GLY A 192 -10.88 14.62 -1.22
N LEU A 193 -9.57 14.37 -1.03
CA LEU A 193 -8.99 14.45 0.32
C LEU A 193 -8.93 15.89 0.80
N PHE A 194 -9.09 16.10 2.11
CA PHE A 194 -8.73 17.37 2.72
C PHE A 194 -7.20 17.58 2.69
N PRO A 195 -6.70 18.82 2.62
CA PRO A 195 -5.26 19.08 2.57
C PRO A 195 -4.45 18.40 3.69
N ARG A 196 -4.96 18.41 4.94
CA ARG A 196 -4.30 17.73 6.06
C ARG A 196 -4.34 16.21 5.96
N GLU A 197 -5.35 15.62 5.32
CA GLU A 197 -5.39 14.17 5.06
C GLU A 197 -4.35 13.77 4.03
N ALA A 198 -4.24 14.53 2.94
CA ALA A 198 -3.22 14.32 1.91
C ALA A 198 -1.82 14.41 2.53
N GLN A 199 -1.58 15.45 3.33
CA GLN A 199 -0.32 15.65 4.04
C GLN A 199 0.00 14.47 4.99
N ALA A 200 -0.96 14.09 5.83
CA ALA A 200 -0.81 13.00 6.79
C ALA A 200 -0.57 11.64 6.09
N MET A 201 -1.21 11.42 4.95
CA MET A 201 -1.05 10.22 4.12
C MET A 201 0.37 10.14 3.53
N VAL A 202 0.88 11.21 2.93
CA VAL A 202 2.25 11.23 2.38
C VAL A 202 3.30 11.11 3.48
N GLU A 203 3.10 11.76 4.63
CA GLU A 203 4.01 11.67 5.77
C GLU A 203 4.08 10.24 6.34
N THR A 204 2.95 9.53 6.40
CA THR A 204 2.88 8.13 6.85
C THR A 204 3.76 7.21 5.99
N TRP A 205 3.96 7.55 4.71
CA TRP A 205 4.71 6.76 3.74
C TRP A 205 6.16 7.19 3.54
N ARG A 206 6.55 8.33 4.13
CA ARG A 206 7.82 9.03 3.87
C ARG A 206 9.02 8.09 3.80
N ASP A 207 9.20 7.26 4.83
CA ASP A 207 10.38 6.41 4.97
C ASP A 207 10.18 4.98 4.41
N SER A 208 9.13 4.71 3.63
CA SER A 208 8.90 3.38 3.04
C SER A 208 8.51 3.40 1.58
N TRP A 209 7.88 4.47 1.09
CA TRP A 209 7.49 4.59 -0.31
C TRP A 209 8.51 5.36 -1.13
N PHE A 210 9.40 6.13 -0.49
CA PHE A 210 10.39 6.95 -1.18
C PHE A 210 11.83 6.49 -0.88
N GLU A 211 11.98 5.26 -0.39
CA GLU A 211 13.26 4.56 -0.20
C GLU A 211 13.93 4.18 -1.54
N GLU A 212 15.12 3.59 -1.48
CA GLU A 212 15.92 3.17 -2.65
C GLU A 212 15.11 2.33 -3.66
N GLY A 213 15.29 2.59 -4.95
CA GLY A 213 14.66 1.87 -6.07
C GLY A 213 13.69 2.73 -6.89
N SER A 214 13.11 2.09 -7.92
CA SER A 214 12.18 2.73 -8.86
C SER A 214 10.78 2.14 -8.71
N ARG A 215 9.75 2.96 -8.84
CA ARG A 215 8.35 2.55 -8.70
C ARG A 215 7.39 3.49 -9.42
N LEU A 216 6.26 2.93 -9.83
CA LEU A 216 5.11 3.71 -10.29
C LEU A 216 4.15 3.91 -9.11
N ILE A 217 3.82 5.15 -8.80
CA ILE A 217 2.82 5.56 -7.81
C ILE A 217 1.63 6.13 -8.56
N TYR A 218 0.40 5.70 -8.28
CA TYR A 218 -0.76 6.18 -9.02
C TYR A 218 -2.01 6.24 -8.15
N ILE A 219 -2.96 7.09 -8.52
CA ILE A 219 -4.28 7.11 -7.87
C ILE A 219 -5.14 6.01 -8.48
N VAL A 220 -5.70 5.13 -7.65
CA VAL A 220 -6.65 4.11 -8.11
C VAL A 220 -8.00 4.76 -8.41
N PRO A 221 -8.64 4.50 -9.57
CA PRO A 221 -9.97 5.05 -9.87
C PRO A 221 -11.01 4.69 -8.80
N SER A 222 -11.85 5.64 -8.41
CA SER A 222 -12.84 5.46 -7.33
C SER A 222 -13.80 4.29 -7.59
N ARG A 223 -14.29 4.15 -8.82
CA ARG A 223 -15.15 3.02 -9.23
C ARG A 223 -14.48 1.66 -9.05
N THR A 224 -13.17 1.58 -9.28
CA THR A 224 -12.40 0.36 -9.01
C THR A 224 -12.38 0.06 -7.50
N ILE A 225 -12.20 1.08 -6.66
CA ILE A 225 -12.21 0.93 -5.20
C ILE A 225 -13.60 0.48 -4.71
N ASP A 226 -14.67 1.08 -5.22
CA ASP A 226 -16.05 0.75 -4.83
C ASP A 226 -16.43 -0.68 -5.19
N ALA A 227 -15.94 -1.19 -6.33
CA ALA A 227 -16.13 -2.58 -6.73
C ALA A 227 -15.31 -3.57 -5.87
N VAL A 228 -14.07 -3.22 -5.52
CA VAL A 228 -13.16 -4.13 -4.78
C VAL A 228 -13.45 -4.13 -3.28
N LEU A 229 -13.81 -2.98 -2.71
CA LEU A 229 -14.09 -2.78 -1.29
C LEU A 229 -15.44 -2.07 -1.11
N PRO A 230 -16.58 -2.74 -1.31
CA PRO A 230 -17.87 -2.11 -1.05
C PRO A 230 -17.95 -1.58 0.38
N LEU A 231 -18.38 -0.31 0.51
CA LEU A 231 -18.45 0.42 1.77
C LEU A 231 -19.92 0.74 2.08
N GLN A 232 -20.33 0.47 3.32
CA GLN A 232 -21.60 0.92 3.88
C GLN A 232 -21.32 1.73 5.15
N VAL A 233 -21.98 2.89 5.25
CA VAL A 233 -21.87 3.80 6.40
C VAL A 233 -23.27 4.26 6.78
N GLU A 234 -23.61 4.14 8.06
CA GLU A 234 -24.87 4.57 8.63
C GLU A 234 -24.60 5.50 9.82
N PRO A 235 -25.26 6.67 9.95
CA PRO A 235 -26.12 7.28 8.94
C PRO A 235 -25.35 7.59 7.65
N VAL A 236 -26.06 7.64 6.52
CA VAL A 236 -25.44 7.92 5.22
C VAL A 236 -24.76 9.30 5.27
N PRO A 237 -23.44 9.39 5.01
CA PRO A 237 -22.74 10.68 5.01
C PRO A 237 -23.25 11.60 3.90
N SER A 238 -23.26 12.91 4.15
CA SER A 238 -23.56 13.92 3.12
C SER A 238 -22.50 13.92 2.00
N GLN A 239 -21.26 13.53 2.33
CA GLN A 239 -20.17 13.39 1.39
C GLN A 239 -19.29 12.20 1.79
N THR A 240 -18.83 11.44 0.80
CA THR A 240 -17.82 10.38 0.98
C THR A 240 -16.74 10.55 -0.08
N ALA A 241 -15.48 10.63 0.35
CA ALA A 241 -14.32 10.57 -0.53
C ALA A 241 -13.52 9.29 -0.26
N ARG A 242 -13.16 8.56 -1.32
CA ARG A 242 -12.39 7.32 -1.24
C ARG A 242 -11.19 7.39 -2.16
N VAL A 243 -10.03 7.70 -1.60
CA VAL A 243 -8.79 7.86 -2.36
C VAL A 243 -7.81 6.76 -1.96
N PHE A 244 -7.46 5.91 -2.93
CA PHE A 244 -6.46 4.86 -2.76
C PHE A 244 -5.28 5.15 -3.68
N VAL A 245 -4.09 4.85 -3.20
CA VAL A 245 -2.86 5.00 -3.98
C VAL A 245 -2.27 3.62 -4.24
N GLY A 246 -2.10 3.30 -5.52
CA GLY A 246 -1.39 2.12 -5.97
C GLY A 246 0.11 2.38 -6.05
N ARG A 247 0.89 1.35 -5.74
CA ARG A 247 2.35 1.35 -5.88
C ARG A 247 2.81 0.08 -6.56
N ILE A 248 3.58 0.21 -7.63
CA ILE A 248 4.17 -0.91 -8.37
C ILE A 248 5.69 -0.73 -8.33
N GLU A 249 6.40 -1.66 -7.70
CA GLU A 249 7.86 -1.66 -7.68
C GLU A 249 8.41 -2.12 -9.04
N LEU A 250 9.48 -1.46 -9.50
CA LEU A 250 10.11 -1.71 -10.79
C LEU A 250 11.54 -2.19 -10.56
N VAL A 251 11.89 -3.35 -11.14
CA VAL A 251 13.27 -3.85 -11.17
C VAL A 251 13.91 -3.40 -12.48
N THR A 252 14.49 -2.19 -12.49
CA THR A 252 15.09 -1.60 -13.70
C THR A 252 16.42 -2.27 -14.06
N PRO A 253 16.91 -2.13 -15.31
CA PRO A 253 18.27 -2.55 -15.68
C PRO A 253 19.34 -2.00 -14.74
N GLU A 254 19.22 -0.72 -14.36
CA GLU A 254 20.16 -0.02 -13.48
C GLU A 254 20.09 -0.56 -12.05
N THR A 255 18.91 -0.93 -11.55
CA THR A 255 18.79 -1.62 -10.24
C THR A 255 19.46 -2.99 -10.28
N LYS A 256 19.27 -3.77 -11.34
CA LYS A 256 19.93 -5.07 -11.48
C LYS A 256 21.44 -4.92 -11.52
N LEU A 257 21.95 -4.03 -12.37
CA LEU A 257 23.39 -3.74 -12.49
C LEU A 257 23.99 -3.32 -11.14
N ALA A 258 23.35 -2.39 -10.43
CA ALA A 258 23.83 -1.94 -9.12
C ALA A 258 23.91 -3.07 -8.09
N VAL A 259 22.89 -3.94 -8.03
CA VAL A 259 22.89 -5.09 -7.11
C VAL A 259 23.93 -6.13 -7.54
N GLU A 260 24.05 -6.44 -8.82
CA GLU A 260 25.04 -7.40 -9.33
C GLU A 260 26.47 -6.95 -9.05
N GLU A 261 26.79 -5.69 -9.29
CA GLU A 261 28.10 -5.13 -8.96
C GLU A 261 28.38 -5.13 -7.46
N ALA A 262 27.39 -4.77 -6.64
CA ALA A 262 27.54 -4.80 -5.19
C ALA A 262 27.82 -6.22 -4.69
N ILE A 263 27.15 -7.22 -5.24
CA ILE A 263 27.41 -8.63 -4.92
C ILE A 263 28.81 -9.07 -5.37
N ALA A 264 29.27 -8.64 -6.56
CA ALA A 264 30.61 -8.97 -7.05
C ALA A 264 31.71 -8.34 -6.18
N LYS A 265 31.47 -7.13 -5.65
CA LYS A 265 32.41 -6.38 -4.80
C LYS A 265 32.28 -6.72 -3.31
N GLY A 266 31.28 -7.49 -2.90
CA GLY A 266 30.97 -7.73 -1.48
C GLY A 266 30.48 -6.48 -0.74
N ASP A 267 29.93 -5.49 -1.45
CA ASP A 267 29.41 -4.25 -0.88
C ASP A 267 28.03 -4.44 -0.25
N TRP A 268 28.03 -4.92 0.98
CA TRP A 268 26.81 -5.12 1.77
C TRP A 268 26.07 -3.81 2.07
N SER A 269 26.75 -2.66 2.05
CA SER A 269 26.07 -1.38 2.26
C SER A 269 25.07 -1.10 1.14
N THR A 270 25.46 -1.33 -0.12
CA THR A 270 24.59 -1.19 -1.28
C THR A 270 23.52 -2.27 -1.33
N ILE A 271 23.87 -3.52 -1.02
CA ILE A 271 22.89 -4.62 -0.97
C ILE A 271 21.77 -4.31 0.05
N ASN A 272 22.13 -3.83 1.24
CA ASN A 272 21.17 -3.52 2.31
C ASN A 272 20.25 -2.34 1.96
N ARG A 273 20.65 -1.43 1.06
CA ARG A 273 19.75 -0.37 0.58
C ARG A 273 18.53 -0.94 -0.16
N TYR A 274 18.66 -2.11 -0.77
CA TYR A 274 17.56 -2.81 -1.45
C TYR A 274 16.86 -3.87 -0.57
N GLU A 275 17.17 -3.97 0.73
CA GLU A 275 16.78 -5.09 1.62
C GLU A 275 15.30 -5.52 1.45
N ARG A 276 14.35 -4.58 1.48
CA ARG A 276 12.91 -4.88 1.38
C ARG A 276 12.51 -5.56 0.08
N PHE A 277 13.25 -5.30 -1.00
CA PHE A 277 12.96 -5.79 -2.35
C PHE A 277 14.11 -6.61 -2.95
N LEU A 278 15.07 -7.02 -2.13
CA LEU A 278 16.26 -7.70 -2.60
C LEU A 278 15.91 -9.08 -3.17
N ASP A 279 15.05 -9.85 -2.50
CA ASP A 279 14.62 -11.17 -2.97
C ASP A 279 13.99 -11.18 -4.38
N PRO A 280 13.02 -10.30 -4.71
CA PRO A 280 12.50 -10.23 -6.07
C PRO A 280 13.55 -9.74 -7.09
N ILE A 281 14.46 -8.84 -6.72
CA ILE A 281 15.57 -8.41 -7.59
C ILE A 281 16.50 -9.59 -7.90
N LEU A 282 16.93 -10.32 -6.86
CA LEU A 282 17.77 -11.51 -6.97
C LEU A 282 17.11 -12.60 -7.82
N LYS A 283 15.80 -12.82 -7.63
CA LYS A 283 15.03 -13.76 -8.45
C LYS A 283 15.07 -13.35 -9.92
N ARG A 284 14.89 -12.05 -10.22
CA ARG A 284 14.98 -11.54 -11.59
C ARG A 284 16.35 -11.76 -12.20
N ILE A 285 17.42 -11.42 -11.48
CA ILE A 285 18.82 -11.65 -11.91
C ILE A 285 19.05 -13.12 -12.27
N SER A 286 18.68 -14.05 -11.36
CA SER A 286 18.86 -15.48 -11.59
C SER A 286 18.03 -16.03 -12.77
N SER A 287 16.84 -15.48 -13.01
CA SER A 287 15.96 -15.91 -14.11
C SER A 287 16.45 -15.47 -15.48
N GLU A 288 17.13 -14.33 -15.56
CA GLU A 288 17.68 -13.79 -16.81
C GLU A 288 19.10 -14.32 -17.09
N ASN A 289 19.86 -14.66 -16.04
CA ASN A 289 21.19 -15.24 -16.17
C ASN A 289 21.40 -16.42 -15.19
N PRO A 290 21.10 -17.66 -15.61
CA PRO A 290 21.25 -18.85 -14.77
C PRO A 290 22.68 -19.09 -14.23
N LEU A 291 23.72 -18.58 -14.90
CA LEU A 291 25.11 -18.70 -14.45
C LEU A 291 25.36 -17.95 -13.13
N LYS A 292 24.55 -16.93 -12.83
CA LYS A 292 24.64 -16.16 -11.58
C LYS A 292 23.87 -16.81 -10.42
N ALA A 293 23.15 -17.91 -10.64
CA ALA A 293 22.30 -18.53 -9.63
C ALA A 293 23.06 -18.94 -8.35
N SER A 294 24.26 -19.49 -8.49
CA SER A 294 25.09 -19.90 -7.34
C SER A 294 25.58 -18.71 -6.51
N GLN A 295 25.87 -17.58 -7.14
CA GLN A 295 26.25 -16.34 -6.47
C GLN A 295 25.06 -15.72 -5.73
N VAL A 296 23.89 -15.68 -6.37
CA VAL A 296 22.62 -15.22 -5.77
C VAL A 296 22.25 -16.05 -4.54
N GLU A 297 22.39 -17.38 -4.61
CA GLU A 297 22.05 -18.26 -3.50
C GLU A 297 22.97 -18.05 -2.29
N ARG A 298 24.27 -17.80 -2.51
CA ARG A 298 25.20 -17.43 -1.43
C ARG A 298 24.78 -16.14 -0.72
N VAL A 299 24.28 -15.15 -1.45
CA VAL A 299 23.78 -13.90 -0.86
C VAL A 299 22.56 -14.16 0.00
N ARG A 300 21.58 -14.94 -0.48
CA ARG A 300 20.39 -15.34 0.31
C ARG A 300 20.76 -16.05 1.60
N GLN A 301 21.69 -16.99 1.55
CA GLN A 301 22.16 -17.71 2.74
C GLN A 301 22.86 -16.80 3.75
N SER A 302 23.62 -15.81 3.28
CA SER A 302 24.25 -14.81 4.15
C SER A 302 23.23 -13.91 4.84
N ILE A 303 22.20 -13.47 4.12
CA ILE A 303 21.08 -12.69 4.69
C ILE A 303 20.34 -13.50 5.74
N HIS A 304 19.99 -14.75 5.45
CA HIS A 304 19.32 -15.63 6.41
C HIS A 304 20.13 -15.81 7.69
N ARG A 305 21.46 -15.98 7.58
CA ARG A 305 22.37 -16.04 8.73
C ARG A 305 22.40 -14.75 9.54
N SER A 306 22.38 -13.58 8.89
CA SER A 306 22.33 -12.28 9.58
C SER A 306 20.98 -11.99 10.27
N LEU A 307 19.86 -12.44 9.70
CA LEU A 307 18.53 -12.28 10.29
C LEU A 307 18.30 -13.26 11.44
N GLY A 308 18.84 -14.49 11.33
CA GLY A 308 18.82 -15.48 12.41
C GLY A 308 19.61 -15.03 13.65
N THR A 309 20.66 -14.23 13.47
CA THR A 309 21.43 -13.64 14.59
C THR A 309 20.76 -12.41 15.20
N ARG A 310 19.98 -11.64 14.43
CA ARG A 310 19.18 -10.50 14.96
C ARG A 310 17.98 -10.93 15.81
N LYS A 311 17.46 -12.15 15.67
CA LYS A 311 16.38 -12.69 16.53
C LYS A 311 16.85 -13.20 17.90
N CYS A 312 18.17 -13.27 18.14
CA CYS A 312 18.76 -13.75 19.40
C CYS A 312 19.37 -12.61 20.26
N ARG A 313 18.97 -11.35 20.05
CA ARG A 313 19.32 -10.23 20.92
C ARG A 313 18.08 -9.44 21.30
#